data_AF-A0A2N2JSM6-F1
#
_entry.id   AF-A0A2N2JSM6-F1
#
_cell.length_a   1.000
_cell.length_b   1.000
_cell.length_c   1.000
_cell.angle_alpha   90.00
_cell.angle_beta   90.00
_cell.angle_gamma   90.00
#
_symmetry.space_group_name_H-M   'P 1'
#
loop_
_entity.id
_entity.type
_entity.pdbx_description
1 polymer ?
#
loop_
_entity_poly.entity_id
_entity_poly.type
_entity_poly.pdbx_seq_one_letter_code
_entity_poly.pdbx_strand_id
1 'polypeptide(L)'
;MAVFRRYTGNRLELLADRMAECIRSPLSSPLAPEIVIVQSKGMERWLSMELARRHGICANIRFPFPNAFLDELFRTMLSEYREAPLYDPEIMAWRIMGALPACLPDPVFAHLRRYLQDDADGLKAYQLACRLADLFDQYLVFRPDMVLDWEAGKSGYGEEAWQAQLWRKLRENDKSQHPAGLRRTLLEQLRRPLPTTGPLPERISIFGISWLPPFHLEIFHALSGRLDVNLFALNPCREFWTDIRSEREMGRAVEKIRESTGIKTLSAADLYLEGGNSLLASMGIQGRDFFRWLTDLPGEEYDVFADPGEATLLQAIQSDILNLRERGRSGLPKTRIAPLDRSLRIHSCHSPMREVEALHDQILALFDDDPDLLPRDILVMAPDMDVYAPLIQAVFDTPAASSSDQAAVPRIPFTIADRSLSKDSPIMDGFLDLLELAGSRFEVSSVLALLDTPPVRKKFGLTDEDMEQIRQWVSGTRIRWGVDAEFRLQAGLPGVPENTWAAGLQRLFLGYALPGKDEQLFHGILPYDTIEGLEAQTLGRLAEYLHGLFASAAVLGQSREPVEWTAVLTSLLHEFFEGDEETQRDLQAVRQSLQRL
;
A
#
# COMPACT_ATOMS: atom_id res chain seq x y z
N MET A 1 38.18 8.91 15.49
CA MET A 1 37.25 10.04 15.27
C MET A 1 36.07 9.47 14.52
N ALA A 2 34.86 9.88 14.84
CA ALA A 2 33.67 9.48 14.10
C ALA A 2 33.73 10.03 12.67
N VAL A 3 33.28 9.23 11.69
CA VAL A 3 33.39 9.56 10.27
C VAL A 3 32.10 9.23 9.53
N PHE A 4 31.75 10.08 8.56
CA PHE A 4 30.75 9.78 7.54
C PHE A 4 31.44 9.07 6.37
N ARG A 5 31.16 7.78 6.16
CA ARG A 5 31.70 6.97 5.06
C ARG A 5 30.59 6.67 4.06
N ARG A 6 30.86 6.93 2.79
CA ARG A 6 29.95 6.64 1.68
C ARG A 6 30.55 5.57 0.79
N TYR A 7 29.87 4.45 0.66
CA TYR A 7 30.16 3.36 -0.26
C TYR A 7 29.17 3.42 -1.41
N THR A 8 29.67 3.64 -2.62
CA THR A 8 28.85 3.80 -3.82
C THR A 8 29.15 2.67 -4.79
N GLY A 9 28.13 1.97 -5.29
CA GLY A 9 28.37 0.86 -6.23
C GLY A 9 27.14 0.49 -7.04
N ASN A 10 27.33 -0.22 -8.15
CA ASN A 10 26.25 -0.61 -9.07
C ASN A 10 25.64 -1.99 -8.80
N ARG A 11 26.09 -2.67 -7.75
CA ARG A 11 25.61 -4.00 -7.34
C ARG A 11 25.44 -4.05 -5.83
N LEU A 12 24.27 -4.50 -5.38
CA LEU A 12 23.97 -4.61 -3.95
C LEU A 12 24.87 -5.65 -3.28
N GLU A 13 25.25 -6.70 -3.99
CA GLU A 13 26.12 -7.78 -3.49
C GLU A 13 27.50 -7.25 -3.08
N LEU A 14 28.06 -6.33 -3.88
CA LEU A 14 29.35 -5.69 -3.59
C LEU A 14 29.26 -4.73 -2.40
N LEU A 15 28.13 -4.02 -2.28
CA LEU A 15 27.86 -3.18 -1.13
C LEU A 15 27.70 -4.03 0.13
N ALA A 16 27.05 -5.20 0.03
CA ALA A 16 26.92 -6.16 1.13
C ALA A 16 28.29 -6.75 1.52
N ASP A 17 29.20 -6.98 0.57
CA ASP A 17 30.59 -7.35 0.86
C ASP A 17 31.29 -6.28 1.70
N ARG A 18 31.20 -5.00 1.30
CA ARG A 18 31.77 -3.89 2.07
C ARG A 18 31.15 -3.74 3.44
N MET A 19 29.83 -3.91 3.53
CA MET A 19 29.15 -3.88 4.82
C MET A 19 29.62 -5.01 5.74
N ALA A 20 29.77 -6.23 5.21
CA ALA A 20 30.31 -7.37 5.94
C ALA A 20 31.76 -7.12 6.42
N GLU A 21 32.57 -6.41 5.63
CA GLU A 21 33.90 -5.95 6.05
C GLU A 21 33.82 -4.92 7.18
N CYS A 22 32.91 -3.93 7.08
CA CYS A 22 32.70 -2.93 8.13
C CYS A 22 32.31 -3.58 9.46
N ILE A 23 31.36 -4.52 9.45
CA ILE A 23 30.86 -5.13 10.68
C ILE A 23 31.79 -6.18 11.29
N ARG A 24 32.82 -6.62 10.54
CA ARG A 24 33.84 -7.55 11.04
C ARG A 24 34.64 -6.95 12.20
N SER A 25 34.83 -5.64 12.23
CA SER A 25 35.35 -4.94 13.41
C SER A 25 34.25 -4.93 14.47
N PRO A 26 34.43 -5.59 15.63
CA PRO A 26 33.36 -5.71 16.63
C PRO A 26 33.08 -4.39 17.34
N LEU A 27 31.85 -4.22 17.83
CA LEU A 27 31.47 -3.15 18.76
C LEU A 27 32.18 -3.32 20.11
N SER A 28 32.17 -2.27 20.94
CA SER A 28 32.78 -2.33 22.27
C SER A 28 32.13 -3.35 23.21
N SER A 29 30.84 -3.64 23.03
CA SER A 29 30.09 -4.64 23.80
C SER A 29 29.57 -5.76 22.90
N PRO A 30 29.76 -7.04 23.26
CA PRO A 30 29.25 -8.18 22.49
C PRO A 30 27.71 -8.29 22.51
N LEU A 31 27.04 -7.60 23.44
CA LEU A 31 25.57 -7.57 23.53
C LEU A 31 24.96 -6.34 22.86
N ALA A 32 25.78 -5.37 22.43
CA ALA A 32 25.28 -4.22 21.69
C ALA A 32 24.80 -4.68 20.30
N PRO A 33 23.57 -4.30 19.89
CA PRO A 33 23.09 -4.66 18.57
C PRO A 33 23.75 -3.78 17.49
N GLU A 34 24.04 -4.38 16.33
CA GLU A 34 24.30 -3.58 15.12
C GLU A 34 23.04 -2.88 14.66
N ILE A 35 23.16 -1.66 14.13
CA ILE A 35 22.01 -0.90 13.63
C ILE A 35 22.19 -0.64 12.14
N VAL A 36 21.26 -1.18 11.35
CA VAL A 36 21.29 -1.14 9.89
C VAL A 36 19.96 -0.62 9.37
N ILE A 37 19.94 0.65 8.98
CA ILE A 37 18.75 1.32 8.49
C ILE A 37 18.46 0.86 7.05
N VAL A 38 17.26 0.34 6.82
CA VAL A 38 16.79 -0.19 5.52
C VAL A 38 15.42 0.38 5.17
N GLN A 39 15.04 0.36 3.89
CA GLN A 39 13.76 0.90 3.40
C GLN A 39 12.63 -0.12 3.28
N SER A 40 12.91 -1.42 3.41
CA SER A 40 11.89 -2.46 3.27
C SER A 40 12.23 -3.74 4.04
N LYS A 41 11.20 -4.53 4.38
CA LYS A 41 11.37 -5.87 4.97
C LYS A 41 12.06 -6.85 4.03
N GLY A 42 11.87 -6.70 2.72
CA GLY A 42 12.59 -7.46 1.71
C GLY A 42 14.10 -7.23 1.79
N MET A 43 14.52 -5.97 1.93
CA MET A 43 15.94 -5.63 2.09
C MET A 43 16.52 -6.15 3.41
N GLU A 44 15.78 -6.03 4.53
CA GLU A 44 16.16 -6.63 5.82
C GLU A 44 16.44 -8.14 5.67
N ARG A 45 15.50 -8.87 5.06
CA ARG A 45 15.62 -10.33 4.89
C ARG A 45 16.78 -10.70 3.97
N TRP A 46 16.89 -10.04 2.83
CA TRP A 46 17.97 -10.27 1.86
C TRP A 46 19.33 -10.01 2.50
N LEU A 47 19.50 -8.85 3.14
CA LEU A 47 20.76 -8.47 3.76
C LEU A 47 21.12 -9.39 4.93
N SER A 48 20.15 -9.78 5.75
CA SER A 48 20.37 -10.76 6.83
C SER A 48 20.91 -12.09 6.29
N MET A 49 20.36 -12.57 5.17
CA MET A 49 20.83 -13.80 4.50
C MET A 49 22.23 -13.61 3.91
N GLU A 50 22.49 -12.47 3.27
CA GLU A 50 23.80 -12.16 2.67
C GLU A 50 24.91 -12.02 3.72
N LEU A 51 24.63 -11.40 4.86
CA LEU A 51 25.56 -11.33 5.99
C LEU A 51 25.77 -12.70 6.63
N ALA A 52 24.70 -13.48 6.82
CA ALA A 52 24.81 -14.85 7.35
C ALA A 52 25.65 -15.74 6.44
N ARG A 53 25.53 -15.60 5.12
CA ARG A 53 26.33 -16.36 4.14
C ARG A 53 27.83 -16.06 4.26
N ARG A 54 28.19 -14.82 4.59
CA ARG A 54 29.58 -14.33 4.71
C ARG A 54 30.21 -14.58 6.09
N HIS A 55 29.42 -14.53 7.15
CA HIS A 55 29.88 -14.66 8.53
C HIS A 55 29.51 -15.99 9.20
N GLY A 56 28.73 -16.83 8.52
CA GLY A 56 28.16 -18.07 9.05
C GLY A 56 26.88 -17.85 9.87
N ILE A 57 26.67 -16.65 10.40
CA ILE A 57 25.48 -16.27 11.19
C ILE A 57 25.20 -14.78 11.05
N CYS A 58 23.93 -14.40 11.09
CA CYS A 58 23.47 -13.01 11.25
C CYS A 58 22.55 -12.96 12.48
N ALA A 59 23.03 -12.36 13.57
CA ALA A 59 22.31 -12.28 14.84
C ALA A 59 22.58 -10.94 15.53
N ASN A 60 21.64 -10.50 16.38
CA ASN A 60 21.71 -9.24 17.11
C ASN A 60 21.91 -7.99 16.21
N ILE A 61 21.28 -7.98 15.04
CA ILE A 61 21.22 -6.82 14.15
C ILE A 61 19.79 -6.28 14.14
N ARG A 62 19.65 -4.98 14.37
CA ARG A 62 18.37 -4.25 14.26
C ARG A 62 18.28 -3.59 12.90
N PHE A 63 17.13 -3.76 12.25
CA PHE A 63 16.83 -3.17 10.94
C PHE A 63 15.70 -2.14 11.00
N PRO A 64 15.90 -0.99 11.69
CA PRO A 64 14.88 0.04 11.75
C PRO A 64 14.70 0.72 10.38
N PHE A 65 13.49 1.19 10.11
CA PHE A 65 13.26 2.08 8.96
C PHE A 65 13.71 3.51 9.28
N PRO A 66 14.01 4.37 8.29
CA PRO A 66 14.55 5.71 8.53
C PRO A 66 13.73 6.54 9.52
N ASN A 67 12.40 6.58 9.38
CA ASN A 67 11.53 7.33 10.29
C ASN A 67 11.49 6.73 11.70
N ALA A 68 11.40 5.40 11.81
CA ALA A 68 11.42 4.72 13.11
C ALA A 68 12.73 4.99 13.88
N PHE A 69 13.86 4.99 13.15
CA PHE A 69 15.14 5.35 13.75
C PHE A 69 15.20 6.82 14.17
N LEU A 70 14.66 7.75 13.38
CA LEU A 70 14.56 9.15 13.80
C LEU A 70 13.67 9.34 15.03
N ASP A 71 12.56 8.61 15.14
CA ASP A 71 11.70 8.64 16.33
C ASP A 71 12.43 8.13 17.58
N GLU A 72 13.26 7.08 17.43
CA GLU A 72 14.17 6.63 18.50
C GLU A 72 15.14 7.75 18.90
N LEU A 73 15.72 8.47 17.95
CA LEU A 73 16.59 9.62 18.24
C LEU A 73 15.83 10.75 18.93
N PHE A 74 14.60 11.05 18.52
CA PHE A 74 13.79 12.08 19.18
C PHE A 74 13.51 11.71 20.64
N ARG A 75 13.05 10.48 20.91
CA ARG A 75 12.82 10.00 22.29
C ARG A 75 14.07 10.05 23.16
N THR A 76 15.21 9.79 22.53
CA THR A 76 16.49 9.63 23.23
C THR A 76 17.19 10.97 23.49
N MET A 77 17.11 11.92 22.55
CA MET A 77 17.84 13.19 22.61
C MET A 77 16.98 14.38 23.03
N LEU A 78 15.68 14.36 22.73
CA LEU A 78 14.77 15.47 23.02
C LEU A 78 13.97 15.16 24.29
N SER A 79 14.32 15.80 25.41
CA SER A 79 13.62 15.66 26.69
C SER A 79 12.13 16.05 26.64
N GLU A 80 11.78 16.93 25.71
CA GLU A 80 10.42 17.43 25.49
C GLU A 80 9.63 16.59 24.48
N TYR A 81 10.23 15.54 23.92
CA TYR A 81 9.52 14.68 22.97
C TYR A 81 8.28 14.06 23.64
N ARG A 82 7.17 14.21 22.95
CA ARG A 82 5.90 13.56 23.22
C ARG A 82 5.40 13.04 21.89
N GLU A 83 4.84 11.84 21.89
CA GLU A 83 4.07 11.39 20.73
C GLU A 83 2.96 12.42 20.49
N ALA A 84 2.79 12.80 19.23
CA ALA A 84 1.89 13.85 18.81
C ALA A 84 0.89 13.25 17.80
N PRO A 85 -0.18 12.60 18.28
CA PRO A 85 -1.14 11.90 17.42
C PRO A 85 -1.78 12.81 16.37
N LEU A 86 -1.82 14.13 16.59
CA LEU A 86 -2.34 15.11 15.64
C LEU A 86 -1.69 15.01 14.24
N TYR A 87 -0.43 14.61 14.17
CA TYR A 87 0.32 14.60 12.91
C TYR A 87 0.25 13.25 12.16
N ASP A 88 -0.48 12.29 12.72
CA ASP A 88 -0.88 11.10 11.96
C ASP A 88 -1.97 11.50 10.94
N PRO A 89 -1.84 11.17 9.63
CA PRO A 89 -2.80 11.59 8.62
C PRO A 89 -4.25 11.16 8.90
N GLU A 90 -4.47 9.97 9.47
CA GLU A 90 -5.81 9.47 9.76
C GLU A 90 -6.46 10.30 10.88
N ILE A 91 -5.71 10.57 11.95
CA ILE A 91 -6.16 11.41 13.06
C ILE A 91 -6.34 12.86 12.60
N MET A 92 -5.42 13.37 11.79
CA MET A 92 -5.47 14.73 11.26
C MET A 92 -6.73 14.94 10.40
N ALA A 93 -7.14 13.94 9.62
CA ALA A 93 -8.37 14.01 8.83
C ALA A 93 -9.59 14.25 9.74
N TRP A 94 -9.75 13.49 10.83
CA TRP A 94 -10.83 13.71 11.79
C TRP A 94 -10.76 15.08 12.46
N ARG A 95 -9.56 15.56 12.80
CA ARG A 95 -9.35 16.90 13.38
C ARG A 95 -9.71 18.01 12.41
N ILE A 96 -9.36 17.85 11.13
CA ILE A 96 -9.74 18.77 10.05
C ILE A 96 -11.25 18.78 9.88
N MET A 97 -11.88 17.61 9.79
CA MET A 97 -13.33 17.49 9.67
C MET A 97 -14.05 18.19 10.82
N GLY A 98 -13.59 18.03 12.06
CA GLY A 98 -14.15 18.71 13.23
C GLY A 98 -13.86 20.23 13.27
N ALA A 99 -12.74 20.70 12.71
CA ALA A 99 -12.36 22.11 12.71
C ALA A 99 -13.02 22.92 11.57
N LEU A 100 -13.28 22.28 10.43
CA LEU A 100 -13.80 22.91 9.21
C LEU A 100 -15.05 23.77 9.48
N PRO A 101 -16.11 23.30 10.16
CA PRO A 101 -17.33 24.08 10.39
C PRO A 101 -17.09 25.45 11.04
N ALA A 102 -16.11 25.54 11.96
CA ALA A 102 -15.76 26.80 12.62
C ALA A 102 -14.96 27.76 11.71
N CYS A 103 -14.30 27.24 10.67
CA CYS A 103 -13.53 28.03 9.70
C CYS A 103 -14.38 28.56 8.54
N LEU A 104 -15.41 27.82 8.10
CA LEU A 104 -16.24 28.16 6.93
C LEU A 104 -16.87 29.57 6.93
N PRO A 105 -17.20 30.21 8.08
CA PRO A 105 -17.70 31.58 8.08
C PRO A 105 -16.70 32.62 7.54
N ASP A 106 -15.40 32.36 7.67
CA ASP A 106 -14.35 33.30 7.23
C ASP A 106 -14.32 33.39 5.68
N PRO A 107 -14.28 34.62 5.10
CA PRO A 107 -14.21 34.84 3.66
C PRO A 107 -13.06 34.08 2.95
N VAL A 108 -11.96 33.83 3.64
CA VAL A 108 -10.79 33.10 3.11
C VAL A 108 -11.16 31.65 2.74
N PHE A 109 -12.20 31.07 3.36
CA PHE A 109 -12.71 29.72 3.09
C PHE A 109 -13.88 29.68 2.10
N ALA A 110 -14.16 30.77 1.36
CA ALA A 110 -15.34 30.87 0.51
C ALA A 110 -15.48 29.74 -0.53
N HIS A 111 -14.37 29.25 -1.09
CA HIS A 111 -14.35 28.14 -2.03
C HIS A 111 -14.75 26.81 -1.35
N LEU A 112 -14.19 26.53 -0.18
CA LEU A 112 -14.51 25.33 0.60
C LEU A 112 -15.96 25.36 1.10
N ARG A 113 -16.43 26.53 1.55
CA ARG A 113 -17.82 26.73 1.95
C ARG A 113 -18.77 26.38 0.81
N ARG A 114 -18.49 26.83 -0.42
CA ARG A 114 -19.31 26.51 -1.60
C ARG A 114 -19.28 25.02 -1.93
N TYR A 115 -18.11 24.38 -1.83
CA TYR A 115 -17.95 22.95 -2.09
C TYR A 115 -18.77 22.08 -1.12
N LEU A 116 -18.85 22.50 0.15
CA LEU A 116 -19.53 21.77 1.23
C LEU A 116 -21.02 22.16 1.41
N GLN A 117 -21.64 22.92 0.50
CA GLN A 117 -23.04 23.37 0.66
C GLN A 117 -24.05 22.21 0.65
N ASP A 118 -23.82 21.19 -0.18
CA ASP A 118 -24.72 20.05 -0.37
C ASP A 118 -24.07 18.75 0.15
N ASP A 119 -23.71 18.72 1.44
CA ASP A 119 -23.00 17.61 2.09
C ASP A 119 -23.80 17.08 3.30
N ALA A 120 -24.99 16.55 3.04
CA ALA A 120 -25.92 16.14 4.09
C ALA A 120 -25.42 14.97 4.94
N ASP A 121 -24.60 14.09 4.36
CA ASP A 121 -24.02 12.89 4.97
C ASP A 121 -22.57 13.11 5.45
N GLY A 122 -21.98 14.29 5.21
CA GLY A 122 -20.61 14.62 5.63
C GLY A 122 -19.51 13.93 4.81
N LEU A 123 -19.86 13.24 3.72
CA LEU A 123 -18.92 12.47 2.92
C LEU A 123 -17.90 13.38 2.21
N LYS A 124 -18.34 14.51 1.66
CA LYS A 124 -17.44 15.46 1.00
C LYS A 124 -16.49 16.10 2.00
N ALA A 125 -16.97 16.43 3.20
CA ALA A 125 -16.14 16.97 4.27
C ALA A 125 -15.07 15.96 4.70
N TYR A 126 -15.43 14.70 4.88
CA TYR A 126 -14.47 13.64 5.22
C TYR A 126 -13.42 13.43 4.12
N GLN A 127 -13.84 13.27 2.86
CA GLN A 127 -12.92 13.10 1.73
C GLN A 127 -11.97 14.29 1.56
N LEU A 128 -12.48 15.52 1.73
CA LEU A 128 -11.66 16.73 1.72
C LEU A 128 -10.66 16.71 2.87
N ALA A 129 -11.10 16.32 4.07
CA ALA A 129 -10.24 16.26 5.24
C ALA A 129 -9.10 15.24 5.08
N CYS A 130 -9.37 14.05 4.51
CA CYS A 130 -8.33 13.08 4.16
C CYS A 130 -7.30 13.68 3.19
N ARG A 131 -7.76 14.29 2.08
CA ARG A 131 -6.86 14.92 1.11
C ARG A 131 -6.01 16.05 1.72
N LEU A 132 -6.58 16.79 2.67
CA LEU A 132 -5.87 17.86 3.35
C LEU A 132 -4.87 17.34 4.38
N ALA A 133 -5.21 16.28 5.10
CA ALA A 133 -4.28 15.59 5.99
C ALA A 133 -3.08 15.06 5.22
N ASP A 134 -3.29 14.38 4.09
CA ASP A 134 -2.23 13.90 3.22
C ASP A 134 -1.34 15.04 2.71
N LEU A 135 -1.94 16.16 2.33
CA LEU A 135 -1.21 17.34 1.84
C LEU A 135 -0.37 17.98 2.95
N PHE A 136 -0.92 18.10 4.17
CA PHE A 136 -0.20 18.63 5.32
C PHE A 136 0.95 17.71 5.76
N ASP A 137 0.76 16.39 5.74
CA ASP A 137 1.85 15.43 5.94
C ASP A 137 2.97 15.61 4.92
N GLN A 138 2.62 15.74 3.62
CA GLN A 138 3.60 16.04 2.58
C GLN A 138 4.33 17.36 2.82
N TYR A 139 3.65 18.41 3.28
CA TYR A 139 4.30 19.68 3.61
C TYR A 139 5.29 19.54 4.76
N LEU A 140 4.97 18.76 5.80
CA LEU A 140 5.88 18.47 6.90
C LEU A 140 7.17 17.76 6.47
N VAL A 141 7.14 17.04 5.36
CA VAL A 141 8.30 16.33 4.79
C VAL A 141 9.05 17.19 3.79
N PHE A 142 8.35 17.79 2.82
CA PHE A 142 8.96 18.41 1.63
C PHE A 142 9.01 19.93 1.67
N ARG A 143 8.22 20.59 2.52
CA ARG A 143 8.15 22.06 2.65
C ARG A 143 8.11 22.49 4.13
N PRO A 144 9.03 22.00 4.97
CA PRO A 144 8.99 22.25 6.42
C PRO A 144 9.05 23.75 6.76
N ASP A 145 9.84 24.54 6.00
CA ASP A 145 9.97 25.98 6.23
C ASP A 145 8.67 26.75 6.01
N MET A 146 7.84 26.31 5.05
CA MET A 146 6.53 26.91 4.78
C MET A 146 5.60 26.71 5.98
N VAL A 147 5.57 25.50 6.54
CA VAL A 147 4.77 25.17 7.72
C VAL A 147 5.24 25.98 8.94
N LEU A 148 6.56 26.05 9.16
CA LEU A 148 7.15 26.86 10.24
C LEU A 148 6.81 28.35 10.10
N ASP A 149 6.79 28.87 8.87
CA ASP A 149 6.41 30.24 8.57
C ASP A 149 4.92 30.50 8.85
N TRP A 150 4.05 29.54 8.54
CA TRP A 150 2.63 29.62 8.91
C TRP A 150 2.46 29.70 10.43
N GLU A 151 3.25 28.93 11.19
CA GLU A 151 3.24 28.97 12.66
C GLU A 151 3.75 30.29 13.23
N ALA A 152 4.72 30.92 12.57
CA ALA A 152 5.21 32.24 12.93
C ALA A 152 4.21 33.38 12.59
N GLY A 153 3.02 33.04 12.07
CA GLY A 153 1.97 34.00 11.74
C GLY A 153 2.11 34.63 10.35
N LYS A 154 3.05 34.18 9.52
CA LYS A 154 3.14 34.64 8.13
C LYS A 154 1.98 34.06 7.32
N SER A 155 1.21 34.92 6.67
CA SER A 155 0.15 34.48 5.76
C SER A 155 0.74 33.83 4.52
N GLY A 156 0.18 32.68 4.12
CA GLY A 156 0.46 32.11 2.80
C GLY A 156 -0.01 33.05 1.69
N TYR A 157 0.59 32.94 0.51
CA TYR A 157 0.21 33.75 -0.65
C TYR A 157 -0.89 33.07 -1.48
N GLY A 158 -1.88 33.82 -1.92
CA GLY A 158 -2.96 33.30 -2.78
C GLY A 158 -3.74 32.15 -2.16
N GLU A 159 -3.71 30.99 -2.80
CA GLU A 159 -4.43 29.77 -2.36
C GLU A 159 -3.86 29.14 -1.08
N GLU A 160 -2.65 29.52 -0.65
CA GLU A 160 -2.06 29.05 0.61
C GLU A 160 -2.70 29.70 1.84
N ALA A 161 -3.38 30.84 1.68
CA ALA A 161 -3.85 31.64 2.81
C ALA A 161 -4.84 30.88 3.72
N TRP A 162 -5.80 30.16 3.12
CA TRP A 162 -6.78 29.36 3.87
C TRP A 162 -6.15 28.10 4.47
N GLN A 163 -5.16 27.51 3.79
CA GLN A 163 -4.41 26.35 4.30
C GLN A 163 -3.62 26.73 5.55
N ALA A 164 -2.91 27.87 5.51
CA ALA A 164 -2.18 28.40 6.66
C ALA A 164 -3.10 28.69 7.85
N GLN A 165 -4.29 29.25 7.59
CA GLN A 165 -5.26 29.54 8.64
C GLN A 165 -5.85 28.25 9.25
N LEU A 166 -6.16 27.25 8.41
CA LEU A 166 -6.61 25.93 8.86
C LEU A 166 -5.53 25.24 9.70
N TRP A 167 -4.28 25.25 9.25
CA TRP A 167 -3.13 24.70 10.00
C TRP A 167 -3.03 25.32 11.40
N ARG A 168 -3.10 26.65 11.50
CA ARG A 168 -3.08 27.34 12.80
C ARG A 168 -4.28 26.95 13.66
N LYS A 169 -5.47 26.82 13.06
CA LYS A 169 -6.69 26.42 13.78
C LYS A 169 -6.55 25.04 14.41
N LEU A 170 -6.01 24.06 13.67
CA LEU A 170 -5.77 22.70 14.17
C LEU A 170 -4.85 22.70 15.40
N ARG A 171 -3.86 23.61 15.42
CA ARG A 171 -2.89 23.73 16.50
C ARG A 171 -3.33 24.58 17.70
N GLU A 172 -4.46 25.28 17.63
CA GLU A 172 -4.93 26.10 18.77
C GLU A 172 -5.10 25.27 20.05
N ASN A 173 -5.57 24.03 19.90
CA ASN A 173 -5.85 23.10 21.00
C ASN A 173 -4.74 22.07 21.25
N ASP A 174 -3.72 22.02 20.38
CA ASP A 174 -2.61 21.08 20.49
C ASP A 174 -1.30 21.77 20.08
N LYS A 175 -0.48 22.07 21.08
CA LYS A 175 0.83 22.71 20.93
C LYS A 175 1.97 21.72 20.85
N SER A 176 1.68 20.43 20.65
CA SER A 176 2.71 19.44 20.38
C SER A 176 3.59 19.87 19.21
N GLN A 177 4.84 19.41 19.23
CA GLN A 177 5.77 19.71 18.15
C GLN A 177 5.48 18.79 16.96
N HIS A 178 5.33 19.40 15.79
CA HIS A 178 5.23 18.66 14.54
C HIS A 178 6.59 18.05 14.16
N PRO A 179 6.62 16.98 13.35
CA PRO A 179 7.85 16.31 12.92
C PRO A 179 8.91 17.26 12.36
N ALA A 180 8.54 18.26 11.56
CA ALA A 180 9.51 19.25 11.05
C ALA A 180 10.14 20.12 12.15
N GLY A 181 9.39 20.51 13.17
CA GLY A 181 9.92 21.23 14.34
C GLY A 181 10.91 20.37 15.13
N LEU A 182 10.53 19.12 15.42
CA LEU A 182 11.38 18.14 16.09
C LEU A 182 12.68 17.88 15.33
N ARG A 183 12.61 17.71 14.00
CA ARG A 183 13.78 17.53 13.12
C ARG A 183 14.75 18.70 13.23
N ARG A 184 14.23 19.94 13.18
CA ARG A 184 15.05 21.15 13.32
C ARG A 184 15.72 21.20 14.69
N THR A 185 14.97 20.96 15.76
CA THR A 185 15.54 20.95 17.12
C THR A 185 16.57 19.84 17.30
N LEU A 186 16.35 18.64 16.74
CA LEU A 186 17.33 17.55 16.78
C LEU A 186 18.63 17.94 16.06
N LEU A 187 18.54 18.51 14.85
CA LEU A 187 19.71 19.00 14.11
C LEU A 187 20.49 20.06 14.89
N GLU A 188 19.80 21.02 15.51
CA GLU A 188 20.43 22.03 16.36
C GLU A 188 21.15 21.41 17.57
N GLN A 189 20.56 20.39 18.20
CA GLN A 189 21.20 19.66 19.30
C GLN A 189 22.40 18.81 18.84
N LEU A 190 22.32 18.18 17.68
CA LEU A 190 23.42 17.39 17.10
C LEU A 190 24.63 18.26 16.77
N ARG A 191 24.41 19.51 16.37
CA ARG A 191 25.47 20.50 16.10
C ARG A 191 26.15 21.04 17.37
N ARG A 192 25.52 20.93 18.55
CA ARG A 192 26.13 21.34 19.83
C ARG A 192 27.09 20.26 20.34
N PRO A 193 28.09 20.59 21.17
CA PRO A 193 28.90 19.58 21.86
C PRO A 193 27.99 18.81 22.83
N LEU A 194 27.90 17.48 22.68
CA LEU A 194 27.23 16.63 23.66
C LEU A 194 28.24 15.90 24.56
N PRO A 195 27.80 15.43 25.75
CA PRO A 195 28.63 14.59 26.60
C PRO A 195 29.09 13.33 25.86
N THR A 196 30.32 12.89 26.11
CA THR A 196 30.95 11.72 25.48
C THR A 196 30.22 10.41 25.80
N THR A 197 29.49 10.36 26.91
CA THR A 197 28.64 9.24 27.31
C THR A 197 27.18 9.60 27.01
N GLY A 198 26.71 9.18 25.84
CA GLY A 198 25.31 9.33 25.44
C GLY A 198 24.68 7.99 25.08
N PRO A 199 23.35 7.91 25.02
CA PRO A 199 22.59 6.72 24.62
C PRO A 199 22.70 6.36 23.12
N LEU A 200 23.61 6.99 22.38
CA LEU A 200 23.76 6.76 20.94
C LEU A 200 24.56 5.47 20.68
N PRO A 201 24.28 4.77 19.57
CA PRO A 201 25.08 3.62 19.17
C PRO A 201 26.49 4.05 18.77
N GLU A 202 27.44 3.09 18.79
CA GLU A 202 28.83 3.35 18.35
C GLU A 202 28.94 3.57 16.84
N ARG A 203 28.07 2.91 16.07
CA ARG A 203 27.97 3.07 14.62
C ARG A 203 26.57 2.79 14.13
N ILE A 204 26.26 3.33 12.95
CA ILE A 204 25.07 2.98 12.17
C ILE A 204 25.48 2.70 10.73
N SER A 205 24.74 1.81 10.08
CA SER A 205 24.82 1.59 8.64
C SER A 205 23.49 1.93 7.98
N ILE A 206 23.51 2.51 6.79
CA ILE A 206 22.33 2.80 5.98
C ILE A 206 22.51 2.02 4.68
N PHE A 207 21.61 1.08 4.38
CA PHE A 207 21.86 0.10 3.32
C PHE A 207 20.72 0.02 2.30
N GLY A 208 21.09 0.09 1.02
CA GLY A 208 20.19 -0.24 -0.09
C GLY A 208 19.01 0.73 -0.21
N ILE A 209 19.19 1.98 0.21
CA ILE A 209 18.19 3.03 0.08
C ILE A 209 18.47 3.84 -1.18
N SER A 210 17.54 3.81 -2.14
CA SER A 210 17.70 4.48 -3.44
C SER A 210 17.39 5.97 -3.39
N TRP A 211 16.70 6.40 -2.33
CA TRP A 211 16.36 7.80 -2.10
C TRP A 211 16.05 8.03 -0.62
N LEU A 212 16.60 9.12 -0.05
CA LEU A 212 16.21 9.64 1.26
C LEU A 212 15.82 11.11 1.12
N PRO A 213 14.85 11.58 1.92
CA PRO A 213 14.61 13.00 2.06
C PRO A 213 15.87 13.75 2.50
N PRO A 214 16.10 15.00 2.05
CA PRO A 214 17.27 15.79 2.41
C PRO A 214 17.50 15.88 3.92
N PHE A 215 16.44 16.04 4.71
CA PHE A 215 16.57 16.16 6.16
C PHE A 215 17.09 14.87 6.84
N HIS A 216 16.77 13.68 6.31
CA HIS A 216 17.34 12.43 6.84
C HIS A 216 18.84 12.41 6.63
N LEU A 217 19.28 12.76 5.41
CA LEU A 217 20.70 12.85 5.09
C LEU A 217 21.42 13.87 5.97
N GLU A 218 20.81 15.04 6.21
CA GLU A 218 21.37 16.05 7.11
C GLU A 218 21.51 15.52 8.55
N ILE A 219 20.52 14.79 9.07
CA ILE A 219 20.59 14.20 10.41
C ILE A 219 21.66 13.11 10.47
N PHE A 220 21.72 12.21 9.50
CA PHE A 220 22.73 11.16 9.44
C PHE A 220 24.14 11.75 9.31
N HIS A 221 24.30 12.78 8.49
CA HIS A 221 25.55 13.50 8.40
C HIS A 221 25.90 14.20 9.72
N ALA A 222 24.95 14.85 10.39
CA ALA A 222 25.18 15.48 11.70
C ALA A 222 25.57 14.46 12.79
N LEU A 223 25.03 13.23 12.74
CA LEU A 223 25.42 12.13 13.64
C LEU A 223 26.87 11.69 13.44
N SER A 224 27.41 11.83 12.23
CA SER A 224 28.80 11.45 11.92
C SER A 224 29.85 12.23 12.70
N GLY A 225 29.48 13.37 13.30
CA GLY A 225 30.34 14.08 14.25
C GLY A 225 30.55 13.33 15.58
N ARG A 226 29.86 12.21 15.81
CA ARG A 226 29.83 11.50 17.11
C ARG A 226 29.94 9.99 17.02
N LEU A 227 29.38 9.38 15.98
CA LEU A 227 29.41 7.95 15.73
C LEU A 227 29.76 7.65 14.28
N ASP A 228 30.24 6.45 14.00
CA ASP A 228 30.56 6.07 12.62
C ASP A 228 29.27 5.85 11.82
N VAL A 229 29.13 6.58 10.71
CA VAL A 229 27.96 6.49 9.83
C VAL A 229 28.42 5.93 8.49
N ASN A 230 27.96 4.73 8.14
CA ASN A 230 28.31 4.08 6.87
C ASN A 230 27.09 4.03 5.95
N LEU A 231 27.12 4.78 4.85
CA LEU A 231 26.06 4.78 3.84
C LEU A 231 26.48 3.90 2.66
N PHE A 232 25.67 2.88 2.35
CA PHE A 232 25.83 1.99 1.21
C PHE A 232 24.77 2.32 0.15
N ALA A 233 25.15 3.16 -0.81
CA ALA A 233 24.28 3.71 -1.84
C ALA A 233 24.43 2.95 -3.16
N LEU A 234 23.32 2.41 -3.66
CA LEU A 234 23.26 1.80 -4.98
C LEU A 234 23.24 2.92 -6.04
N ASN A 235 24.28 3.00 -6.84
CA ASN A 235 24.43 3.97 -7.93
C ASN A 235 24.57 3.23 -9.27
N PRO A 236 23.67 3.46 -10.24
CA PRO A 236 23.76 2.80 -11.53
C PRO A 236 24.92 3.31 -12.40
N CYS A 237 25.51 4.46 -12.08
CA CYS A 237 26.51 5.14 -12.91
C CYS A 237 27.74 5.52 -12.08
N ARG A 238 28.94 5.27 -12.61
CA ARG A 238 30.21 5.65 -11.96
C ARG A 238 30.62 7.08 -12.29
N GLU A 239 30.15 7.61 -13.41
CA GLU A 239 30.40 8.98 -13.85
C GLU A 239 29.46 9.96 -13.14
N PHE A 240 29.84 11.24 -13.10
CA PHE A 240 28.96 12.29 -12.58
C PHE A 240 27.76 12.49 -13.51
N TRP A 241 26.55 12.27 -12.98
CA TRP A 241 25.32 12.28 -13.78
C TRP A 241 24.19 13.13 -13.18
N THR A 242 24.48 13.94 -12.14
CA THR A 242 23.44 14.68 -11.42
C THR A 242 22.83 15.85 -12.21
N ASP A 243 23.43 16.22 -13.34
CA ASP A 243 22.99 17.34 -14.17
C ASP A 243 22.43 16.92 -15.54
N ILE A 244 22.43 15.62 -15.84
CA ILE A 244 21.92 15.13 -17.13
C ILE A 244 20.41 15.39 -17.25
N ARG A 245 19.96 15.69 -18.46
CA ARG A 245 18.56 15.97 -18.76
C ARG A 245 18.05 15.12 -19.91
N SER A 246 16.79 14.68 -19.81
CA SER A 246 16.10 14.00 -20.90
C SER A 246 15.90 14.93 -22.10
N GLU A 247 15.75 14.38 -23.30
CA GLU A 247 15.45 15.18 -24.51
C GLU A 247 14.20 16.05 -24.34
N ARG A 248 13.19 15.54 -23.65
CA ARG A 248 11.95 16.26 -23.36
C ARG A 248 12.18 17.45 -22.42
N GLU A 249 13.00 17.29 -21.38
CA GLU A 249 13.38 18.39 -20.47
C GLU A 249 14.24 19.44 -21.19
N MET A 250 15.20 19.00 -21.99
CA MET A 250 16.04 19.89 -22.79
C MET A 250 15.20 20.71 -23.79
N GLY A 251 14.27 20.05 -24.51
CA GLY A 251 13.35 20.70 -25.43
C GLY A 251 12.48 21.76 -24.76
N ARG A 252 11.88 21.44 -23.60
CA ARG A 252 11.09 22.38 -22.80
C ARG A 252 11.91 23.57 -22.28
N ALA A 253 13.14 23.32 -21.81
CA ALA A 253 14.02 24.38 -21.31
C ALA A 253 14.40 25.36 -22.42
N VAL A 254 14.75 24.83 -23.60
CA VAL A 254 15.02 25.64 -24.80
C VAL A 254 13.78 26.45 -25.19
N GLU A 255 12.61 25.83 -25.28
CA GLU A 255 11.35 26.50 -25.66
C GLU A 255 10.99 27.63 -24.69
N LYS A 256 11.07 27.39 -23.38
CA LYS A 256 10.82 28.41 -22.35
C LYS A 256 11.77 29.61 -22.46
N ILE A 257 13.05 29.38 -22.78
CA ILE A 257 14.03 30.45 -22.96
C ILE A 257 13.80 31.16 -24.30
N ARG A 258 13.41 30.44 -25.36
CA ARG A 258 13.03 31.04 -26.64
C ARG A 258 11.83 31.98 -26.49
N GLU A 259 10.83 31.58 -25.70
CA GLU A 259 9.66 32.39 -25.40
C GLU A 259 10.01 33.64 -24.58
N SER A 260 10.92 33.53 -23.60
CA SER A 260 11.29 34.66 -22.74
C SER A 260 12.31 35.61 -23.36
N THR A 261 13.19 35.13 -24.24
CA THR A 261 14.28 35.92 -24.86
C THR A 261 14.06 36.27 -26.32
N GLY A 262 13.14 35.59 -27.02
CA GLY A 262 12.86 35.77 -28.44
C GLY A 262 13.89 35.15 -29.40
N ILE A 263 14.93 34.48 -28.89
CA ILE A 263 16.03 33.94 -29.71
C ILE A 263 15.63 32.58 -30.32
N LYS A 264 15.14 32.56 -31.56
CA LYS A 264 14.62 31.34 -32.20
C LYS A 264 15.66 30.24 -32.51
N THR A 265 16.95 30.58 -32.57
CA THR A 265 18.04 29.66 -32.95
C THR A 265 18.69 28.91 -31.78
N LEU A 266 18.28 29.21 -30.54
CA LEU A 266 18.88 28.63 -29.34
C LEU A 266 18.74 27.10 -29.32
N SER A 267 19.83 26.36 -29.14
CA SER A 267 19.84 24.90 -29.04
C SER A 267 20.16 24.44 -27.61
N ALA A 268 19.96 23.14 -27.33
CA ALA A 268 20.32 22.55 -26.05
C ALA A 268 21.84 22.58 -25.77
N ALA A 269 22.66 22.51 -26.83
CA ALA A 269 24.12 22.61 -26.74
C ALA A 269 24.57 24.02 -26.32
N ASP A 270 23.86 25.07 -26.79
CA ASP A 270 24.13 26.46 -26.38
C ASP A 270 23.83 26.71 -24.89
N LEU A 271 23.03 25.83 -24.28
CA LEU A 271 22.67 25.85 -22.86
C LEU A 271 23.52 24.89 -22.02
N TYR A 272 24.56 24.28 -22.59
CA TYR A 272 25.40 23.26 -21.95
C TYR A 272 24.58 22.11 -21.32
N LEU A 273 23.44 21.75 -21.93
CA LEU A 273 22.61 20.65 -21.45
C LEU A 273 23.18 19.33 -21.95
N GLU A 274 23.59 18.46 -21.02
CA GLU A 274 24.12 17.14 -21.32
C GLU A 274 23.01 16.08 -21.27
N GLY A 275 22.90 15.30 -22.36
CA GLY A 275 21.93 14.20 -22.43
C GLY A 275 22.40 12.91 -21.75
N GLY A 276 23.73 12.69 -21.64
CA GLY A 276 24.31 11.46 -21.12
C GLY A 276 23.72 10.20 -21.78
N ASN A 277 23.43 9.20 -20.94
CA ASN A 277 22.63 8.03 -21.31
C ASN A 277 21.13 8.35 -21.22
N SER A 278 20.36 8.09 -22.29
CA SER A 278 18.95 8.47 -22.38
C SER A 278 18.02 7.71 -21.41
N LEU A 279 18.31 6.44 -21.10
CA LEU A 279 17.56 5.68 -20.11
C LEU A 279 17.75 6.27 -18.73
N LEU A 280 19.01 6.54 -18.34
CA LEU A 280 19.32 7.15 -17.05
C LEU A 280 18.72 8.56 -16.94
N ALA A 281 18.76 9.36 -18.01
CA ALA A 281 18.21 10.70 -18.01
C ALA A 281 16.67 10.73 -17.87
N SER A 282 15.97 9.72 -18.37
CA SER A 282 14.49 9.66 -18.32
C SER A 282 13.96 8.94 -17.08
N MET A 283 14.65 7.91 -16.60
CA MET A 283 14.20 7.05 -15.49
C MET A 283 14.92 7.35 -14.16
N GLY A 284 16.08 7.99 -14.19
CA GLY A 284 16.94 8.23 -13.03
C GLY A 284 16.63 9.49 -12.23
N ILE A 285 15.49 10.17 -12.46
CA ILE A 285 15.21 11.50 -11.88
C ILE A 285 15.35 11.52 -10.35
N GLN A 286 14.76 10.54 -9.65
CA GLN A 286 14.84 10.47 -8.18
C GLN A 286 16.28 10.24 -7.69
N GLY A 287 17.00 9.32 -8.34
CA GLY A 287 18.41 9.06 -8.02
C GLY A 287 19.29 10.29 -8.28
N ARG A 288 19.02 11.04 -9.35
CA ARG A 288 19.73 12.27 -9.71
C ARG A 288 19.70 13.29 -8.58
N ASP A 289 18.52 13.52 -8.01
CA ASP A 289 18.35 14.47 -6.90
C ASP A 289 19.00 13.94 -5.61
N PHE A 290 18.86 12.63 -5.32
CA PHE A 290 19.50 11.99 -4.17
C PHE A 290 21.03 12.10 -4.22
N PHE A 291 21.65 11.74 -5.35
CA PHE A 291 23.11 11.80 -5.51
C PHE A 291 23.63 13.25 -5.58
N ARG A 292 22.82 14.21 -6.04
CA ARG A 292 23.16 15.64 -5.95
C ARG A 292 23.33 16.05 -4.49
N TRP A 293 22.33 15.80 -3.65
CA TRP A 293 22.42 16.11 -2.21
C TRP A 293 23.55 15.35 -1.53
N LEU A 294 23.76 14.09 -1.92
CA LEU A 294 24.80 13.27 -1.32
C LEU A 294 26.20 13.80 -1.62
N THR A 295 26.44 14.28 -2.85
CA THR A 295 27.72 14.87 -3.28
C THR A 295 28.07 16.14 -2.51
N ASP A 296 27.05 16.90 -2.09
CA ASP A 296 27.23 18.13 -1.32
C ASP A 296 27.62 17.88 0.16
N LEU A 297 27.51 16.64 0.66
CA LEU A 297 27.85 16.27 2.03
C LEU A 297 29.31 15.82 2.16
N PRO A 298 30.09 16.41 3.10
CA PRO A 298 31.49 16.02 3.28
C PRO A 298 31.60 14.64 3.95
N GLY A 299 32.61 13.87 3.56
CA GLY A 299 32.88 12.55 4.13
C GLY A 299 33.96 11.80 3.37
N GLU A 300 34.23 10.58 3.80
CA GLU A 300 35.07 9.64 3.05
C GLU A 300 34.22 8.94 1.99
N GLU A 301 34.76 8.82 0.78
CA GLU A 301 34.08 8.22 -0.36
C GLU A 301 34.82 6.99 -0.85
N TYR A 302 34.07 5.92 -1.09
CA TYR A 302 34.56 4.62 -1.51
C TYR A 302 33.73 4.11 -2.69
N ASP A 303 34.36 4.03 -3.86
CA ASP A 303 33.71 3.54 -5.07
C ASP A 303 33.91 2.03 -5.23
N VAL A 304 32.79 1.33 -5.46
CA VAL A 304 32.67 -0.12 -5.51
C VAL A 304 31.85 -0.52 -6.75
N PHE A 305 32.35 -0.11 -7.91
CA PHE A 305 31.72 -0.41 -9.20
C PHE A 305 32.35 -1.66 -9.84
N ALA A 306 31.49 -2.52 -10.39
CA ALA A 306 31.92 -3.64 -11.23
C ALA A 306 31.41 -3.45 -12.66
N ASP A 307 32.30 -3.65 -13.63
CA ASP A 307 31.93 -3.59 -15.03
C ASP A 307 31.14 -4.86 -15.43
N PRO A 308 29.91 -4.74 -15.96
CA PRO A 308 29.12 -5.89 -16.37
C PRO A 308 29.64 -6.55 -17.67
N GLY A 309 30.57 -5.91 -18.37
CA GLY A 309 31.03 -6.32 -19.68
C GLY A 309 30.08 -5.92 -20.81
N GLU A 310 30.32 -6.44 -22.01
CA GLU A 310 29.55 -6.11 -23.22
C GLU A 310 29.25 -7.36 -24.08
N ALA A 311 29.24 -8.56 -23.48
CA ALA A 311 29.09 -9.81 -24.23
C ALA A 311 27.64 -10.07 -24.66
N THR A 312 26.67 -9.60 -23.88
CA THR A 312 25.23 -9.67 -24.17
C THR A 312 24.62 -8.27 -24.30
N LEU A 313 23.45 -8.18 -24.91
CA LEU A 313 22.66 -6.97 -25.04
C LEU A 313 22.36 -6.35 -23.67
N LEU A 314 21.95 -7.18 -22.69
CA LEU A 314 21.71 -6.71 -21.33
C LEU A 314 22.97 -6.11 -20.70
N GLN A 315 24.11 -6.81 -20.79
CA GLN A 315 25.38 -6.32 -20.26
C GLN A 315 25.83 -5.03 -20.96
N ALA A 316 25.69 -4.93 -22.28
CA ALA A 316 26.03 -3.74 -23.03
C ALA A 316 25.19 -2.52 -22.59
N ILE A 317 23.87 -2.70 -22.38
CA ILE A 317 22.99 -1.65 -21.85
C ILE A 317 23.43 -1.26 -20.43
N GLN A 318 23.70 -2.23 -19.56
CA GLN A 318 24.17 -1.98 -18.19
C GLN A 318 25.51 -1.24 -18.18
N SER A 319 26.45 -1.59 -19.08
CA SER A 319 27.73 -0.92 -19.25
C SER A 319 27.56 0.51 -19.76
N ASP A 320 26.61 0.73 -20.68
CA ASP A 320 26.32 2.07 -21.20
C ASP A 320 25.74 2.98 -20.12
N ILE A 321 24.83 2.47 -19.28
CA ILE A 321 24.33 3.21 -18.12
C ILE A 321 25.47 3.48 -17.13
N LEU A 322 26.29 2.46 -16.81
CA LEU A 322 27.40 2.57 -15.86
C LEU A 322 28.43 3.63 -16.25
N ASN A 323 28.70 3.75 -17.54
CA ASN A 323 29.74 4.62 -18.09
C ASN A 323 29.17 5.90 -18.74
N LEU A 324 27.88 6.19 -18.53
CA LEU A 324 27.17 7.33 -19.10
C LEU A 324 27.29 7.47 -20.64
N ARG A 325 27.23 6.34 -21.35
CA ARG A 325 27.36 6.25 -22.81
C ARG A 325 26.02 6.12 -23.50
N GLU A 326 25.98 6.57 -24.75
CA GLU A 326 24.82 6.43 -25.63
C GLU A 326 25.27 5.92 -27.00
N ARG A 327 24.94 4.67 -27.34
CA ARG A 327 25.38 4.04 -28.59
C ARG A 327 24.53 4.47 -29.77
N GLY A 328 25.18 4.68 -30.91
CA GLY A 328 24.55 5.24 -32.10
C GLY A 328 24.37 6.76 -32.05
N ARG A 329 24.86 7.41 -30.98
CA ARG A 329 24.96 8.87 -30.81
C ARG A 329 26.34 9.20 -30.25
N SER A 330 26.65 10.49 -30.14
CA SER A 330 27.88 10.99 -29.49
C SER A 330 29.20 10.38 -30.02
N GLY A 331 29.23 9.99 -31.30
CA GLY A 331 30.41 9.38 -31.92
C GLY A 331 30.64 7.90 -31.59
N LEU A 332 29.80 7.27 -30.76
CA LEU A 332 29.86 5.84 -30.48
C LEU A 332 29.03 5.06 -31.51
N PRO A 333 29.63 4.14 -32.30
CA PRO A 333 28.88 3.36 -33.27
C PRO A 333 27.94 2.37 -32.58
N LYS A 334 26.92 1.92 -33.32
CA LYS A 334 26.04 0.83 -32.87
C LYS A 334 26.83 -0.48 -32.78
N THR A 335 26.55 -1.28 -31.76
CA THR A 335 27.09 -2.62 -31.62
C THR A 335 26.20 -3.64 -32.34
N ARG A 336 26.80 -4.66 -32.96
CA ARG A 336 26.06 -5.79 -33.53
C ARG A 336 25.69 -6.77 -32.42
N ILE A 337 24.41 -7.11 -32.31
CA ILE A 337 23.90 -8.07 -31.33
C ILE A 337 24.08 -9.49 -31.89
N ALA A 338 24.46 -10.43 -31.02
CA ALA A 338 24.59 -11.84 -31.39
C ALA A 338 23.19 -12.45 -31.65
N PRO A 339 23.00 -13.24 -32.73
CA PRO A 339 21.68 -13.79 -33.07
C PRO A 339 21.06 -14.74 -32.02
N LEU A 340 21.90 -15.32 -31.16
CA LEU A 340 21.49 -16.25 -30.10
C LEU A 340 21.35 -15.57 -28.73
N ASP A 341 21.54 -14.26 -28.66
CA ASP A 341 21.42 -13.52 -27.41
C ASP A 341 19.95 -13.45 -26.96
N ARG A 342 19.68 -14.01 -25.79
CA ARG A 342 18.35 -14.05 -25.15
C ARG A 342 18.28 -13.23 -23.86
N SER A 343 19.31 -12.43 -23.56
CA SER A 343 19.44 -11.68 -22.30
C SER A 343 18.36 -10.60 -22.11
N LEU A 344 17.79 -10.08 -23.20
CA LEU A 344 16.65 -9.17 -23.18
C LEU A 344 15.68 -9.56 -24.29
N ARG A 345 14.43 -9.85 -23.91
CA ARG A 345 13.37 -10.29 -24.82
C ARG A 345 12.11 -9.46 -24.58
N ILE A 346 11.38 -9.20 -25.65
CA ILE A 346 10.11 -8.47 -25.61
C ILE A 346 9.05 -9.44 -26.14
N HIS A 347 8.05 -9.72 -25.31
CA HIS A 347 6.92 -10.58 -25.66
C HIS A 347 5.66 -9.72 -25.82
N SER A 348 4.94 -9.90 -26.91
CA SER A 348 3.64 -9.25 -27.14
C SER A 348 2.55 -10.32 -27.12
N CYS A 349 1.69 -10.24 -26.12
CA CYS A 349 0.66 -11.22 -25.83
C CYS A 349 -0.73 -10.59 -25.99
N HIS A 350 -1.74 -11.41 -26.30
CA HIS A 350 -3.09 -10.94 -26.62
C HIS A 350 -3.99 -10.76 -25.39
N SER A 351 -3.59 -11.30 -24.23
CA SER A 351 -4.29 -11.18 -22.97
C SER A 351 -3.34 -11.46 -21.79
N PRO A 352 -3.68 -11.01 -20.56
CA PRO A 352 -2.92 -11.36 -19.36
C PRO A 352 -2.76 -12.87 -19.16
N MET A 353 -3.79 -13.66 -19.48
CA MET A 353 -3.70 -15.14 -19.41
C MET A 353 -2.61 -15.69 -20.34
N ARG A 354 -2.58 -15.24 -21.61
CA ARG A 354 -1.54 -15.68 -22.56
C ARG A 354 -0.16 -15.13 -22.21
N GLU A 355 -0.10 -13.98 -21.53
CA GLU A 355 1.16 -13.44 -21.02
C GLU A 355 1.75 -14.33 -19.92
N VAL A 356 0.94 -14.79 -18.97
CA VAL A 356 1.37 -15.69 -17.89
C VAL A 356 1.76 -17.06 -18.44
N GLU A 357 1.02 -17.61 -19.39
CA GLU A 357 1.38 -18.87 -20.05
C GLU A 357 2.71 -18.74 -20.82
N ALA A 358 2.88 -17.66 -21.60
CA ALA A 358 4.13 -17.42 -22.31
C ALA A 358 5.31 -17.26 -21.33
N LEU A 359 5.10 -16.57 -20.21
CA LEU A 359 6.08 -16.44 -19.13
C LEU A 359 6.47 -17.80 -18.55
N HIS A 360 5.48 -18.64 -18.24
CA HIS A 360 5.70 -19.99 -17.72
C HIS A 360 6.58 -20.82 -18.68
N ASP A 361 6.25 -20.83 -19.97
CA ASP A 361 7.04 -21.52 -20.99
C ASP A 361 8.46 -20.95 -21.11
N GLN A 362 8.63 -19.62 -20.98
CA GLN A 362 9.97 -19.01 -20.99
C GLN A 362 10.80 -19.40 -19.78
N ILE A 363 10.19 -19.52 -18.60
CA ILE A 363 10.89 -19.94 -17.37
C ILE A 363 11.32 -21.39 -17.48
N LEU A 364 10.46 -22.28 -17.99
CA LEU A 364 10.85 -23.68 -18.25
C LEU A 364 12.02 -23.78 -19.21
N ALA A 365 11.99 -23.03 -20.32
CA ALA A 365 13.10 -22.99 -21.26
C ALA A 365 14.40 -22.48 -20.62
N LEU A 366 14.32 -21.55 -19.65
CA LEU A 366 15.49 -21.08 -18.91
C LEU A 366 16.07 -22.16 -17.99
N PHE A 367 15.22 -22.96 -17.32
CA PHE A 367 15.68 -24.09 -16.51
C PHE A 367 16.30 -25.21 -17.35
N ASP A 368 15.78 -25.45 -18.56
CA ASP A 368 16.37 -26.42 -19.50
C ASP A 368 17.73 -25.93 -20.04
N ASP A 369 17.86 -24.63 -20.31
CA ASP A 369 19.08 -24.02 -20.84
C ASP A 369 20.19 -23.87 -19.77
N ASP A 370 19.84 -23.61 -18.50
CA ASP A 370 20.78 -23.39 -17.39
C ASP A 370 20.43 -24.25 -16.14
N PRO A 371 21.15 -25.37 -15.91
CA PRO A 371 20.92 -26.26 -14.76
C PRO A 371 21.22 -25.64 -13.39
N ASP A 372 22.01 -24.57 -13.33
CA ASP A 372 22.36 -23.90 -12.07
C ASP A 372 21.32 -22.85 -11.66
N LEU A 373 20.40 -22.48 -12.56
CA LEU A 373 19.33 -21.53 -12.30
C LEU A 373 18.27 -22.14 -11.37
N LEU A 374 18.05 -21.51 -10.22
CA LEU A 374 17.04 -21.95 -9.27
C LEU A 374 15.80 -21.05 -9.31
N PRO A 375 14.61 -21.55 -8.95
CA PRO A 375 13.39 -20.73 -8.91
C PRO A 375 13.52 -19.46 -8.05
N ARG A 376 14.34 -19.49 -7.00
CA ARG A 376 14.60 -18.32 -6.14
C ARG A 376 15.39 -17.18 -6.81
N ASP A 377 16.04 -17.47 -7.94
CA ASP A 377 16.83 -16.50 -8.69
C ASP A 377 15.96 -15.74 -9.72
N ILE A 378 14.68 -16.10 -9.84
CA ILE A 378 13.71 -15.50 -10.77
C ILE A 378 12.75 -14.60 -9.98
N LEU A 379 12.62 -13.35 -10.42
CA LEU A 379 11.63 -12.39 -9.92
C LEU A 379 10.66 -12.02 -11.05
N VAL A 380 9.36 -12.17 -10.78
CA VAL A 380 8.28 -11.72 -11.67
C VAL A 380 7.59 -10.53 -11.01
N MET A 381 7.53 -9.40 -11.71
CA MET A 381 6.85 -8.19 -11.25
C MET A 381 5.69 -7.86 -12.18
N ALA A 382 4.54 -7.52 -11.62
CA ALA A 382 3.35 -7.08 -12.33
C ALA A 382 2.89 -5.72 -11.78
N PRO A 383 2.26 -4.87 -12.58
CA PRO A 383 1.78 -3.56 -12.12
C PRO A 383 0.63 -3.67 -11.12
N ASP A 384 -0.18 -4.72 -11.20
CA ASP A 384 -1.27 -5.02 -10.28
C ASP A 384 -1.28 -6.53 -10.01
N MET A 385 -0.86 -6.92 -8.80
CA MET A 385 -0.78 -8.32 -8.42
C MET A 385 -2.17 -8.95 -8.20
N ASP A 386 -3.20 -8.16 -7.86
CA ASP A 386 -4.54 -8.69 -7.65
C ASP A 386 -5.15 -9.22 -8.96
N VAL A 387 -4.85 -8.55 -10.08
CA VAL A 387 -5.30 -8.97 -11.42
C VAL A 387 -4.57 -10.22 -11.89
N TYR A 388 -3.26 -10.32 -11.63
CA TYR A 388 -2.43 -11.42 -12.15
C TYR A 388 -2.43 -12.66 -11.25
N ALA A 389 -2.65 -12.55 -9.95
CA ALA A 389 -2.54 -13.67 -9.03
C ALA A 389 -3.43 -14.88 -9.38
N PRO A 390 -4.73 -14.72 -9.71
CA PRO A 390 -5.57 -15.85 -10.12
C PRO A 390 -5.08 -16.50 -11.42
N LEU A 391 -4.50 -15.70 -12.33
CA LEU A 391 -3.96 -16.20 -13.61
C LEU A 391 -2.67 -16.97 -13.39
N ILE A 392 -1.80 -16.47 -12.51
CA ILE A 392 -0.56 -17.17 -12.10
C ILE A 392 -0.91 -18.50 -11.46
N GLN A 393 -1.85 -18.53 -10.51
CA GLN A 393 -2.31 -19.78 -9.89
C GLN A 393 -2.85 -20.76 -10.93
N ALA A 394 -3.73 -20.29 -11.83
CA ALA A 394 -4.33 -21.14 -12.85
C ALA A 394 -3.28 -21.80 -13.79
N VAL A 395 -2.19 -21.09 -14.11
CA VAL A 395 -1.14 -21.62 -15.00
C VAL A 395 -0.12 -22.45 -14.23
N PHE A 396 0.39 -21.95 -13.10
CA PHE A 396 1.51 -22.57 -12.37
C PHE A 396 1.09 -23.70 -11.42
N ASP A 397 -0.18 -23.76 -10.97
CA ASP A 397 -0.71 -24.89 -10.18
C ASP A 397 -1.33 -26.00 -11.03
N THR A 398 -1.09 -26.00 -12.35
CA THR A 398 -1.48 -27.11 -13.22
C THR A 398 -0.87 -28.41 -12.66
N PRO A 399 -1.69 -29.42 -12.28
CA PRO A 399 -1.18 -30.61 -11.63
C PRO A 399 -0.23 -31.35 -12.58
N ALA A 400 0.93 -31.77 -12.06
CA ALA A 400 1.80 -32.70 -12.74
C ALA A 400 0.97 -33.94 -13.07
N ALA A 401 0.71 -34.15 -14.37
CA ALA A 401 -0.02 -35.32 -14.84
C ALA A 401 0.59 -36.57 -14.20
N SER A 402 -0.29 -37.44 -13.67
CA SER A 402 0.06 -38.71 -13.07
C SER A 402 1.10 -39.45 -13.92
N SER A 403 2.02 -40.13 -13.22
CA SER A 403 3.28 -40.76 -13.64
C SER A 403 3.28 -41.72 -14.84
N SER A 404 2.25 -41.72 -15.69
CA SER A 404 2.12 -42.49 -16.92
C SER A 404 2.24 -41.67 -18.21
N ASP A 405 2.18 -40.33 -18.17
CA ASP A 405 2.35 -39.49 -19.37
C ASP A 405 3.76 -38.91 -19.47
N GLN A 406 4.49 -39.26 -20.52
CA GLN A 406 5.85 -38.78 -20.82
C GLN A 406 5.90 -37.27 -21.20
N ALA A 407 4.78 -36.55 -21.07
CA ALA A 407 4.63 -35.12 -21.37
C ALA A 407 4.13 -34.32 -20.16
N ALA A 408 4.41 -34.78 -18.93
CA ALA A 408 4.09 -34.01 -17.73
C ALA A 408 5.01 -32.77 -17.63
N VAL A 409 4.40 -31.58 -17.69
CA VAL A 409 5.10 -30.31 -17.52
C VAL A 409 5.60 -30.21 -16.07
N PRO A 410 6.88 -29.87 -15.82
CA PRO A 410 7.43 -29.79 -14.46
C PRO A 410 6.73 -28.67 -13.68
N ARG A 411 6.37 -28.95 -12.42
CA ARG A 411 5.82 -27.93 -11.52
C ARG A 411 6.93 -26.96 -11.08
N ILE A 412 6.75 -25.67 -11.34
CA ILE A 412 7.64 -24.62 -10.84
C ILE A 412 7.09 -24.12 -9.49
N PRO A 413 7.86 -24.19 -8.39
CA PRO A 413 7.43 -23.61 -7.12
C PRO A 413 7.44 -22.08 -7.20
N PHE A 414 6.36 -21.45 -6.76
CA PHE A 414 6.23 -19.99 -6.74
C PHE A 414 5.61 -19.51 -5.42
N THR A 415 5.76 -18.23 -5.13
CA THR A 415 5.09 -17.56 -4.02
C THR A 415 4.70 -16.17 -4.48
N ILE A 416 3.44 -15.80 -4.28
CA ILE A 416 2.93 -14.47 -4.62
C ILE A 416 3.06 -13.58 -3.38
N ALA A 417 3.65 -12.40 -3.56
CA ALA A 417 3.77 -11.36 -2.54
C ALA A 417 2.94 -10.13 -2.94
N ASP A 418 2.69 -9.22 -1.99
CA ASP A 418 2.04 -7.91 -2.21
C ASP A 418 0.59 -7.96 -2.71
N ARG A 419 -0.22 -8.93 -2.24
CA ARG A 419 -1.68 -8.94 -2.45
C ARG A 419 -2.41 -8.15 -1.37
N SER A 420 -3.50 -7.49 -1.75
CA SER A 420 -4.38 -6.84 -0.77
C SER A 420 -5.11 -7.88 0.09
N LEU A 421 -5.03 -7.73 1.42
CA LEU A 421 -5.70 -8.62 2.39
C LEU A 421 -7.22 -8.72 2.17
N SER A 422 -7.84 -7.69 1.60
CA SER A 422 -9.30 -7.62 1.45
C SER A 422 -9.86 -8.63 0.45
N LYS A 423 -9.20 -8.86 -0.71
CA LYS A 423 -9.79 -9.62 -1.84
C LYS A 423 -9.65 -11.15 -1.75
N ASP A 424 -8.86 -11.65 -0.81
CA ASP A 424 -8.66 -13.09 -0.60
C ASP A 424 -9.43 -13.62 0.61
N SER A 425 -10.04 -12.73 1.40
CA SER A 425 -10.71 -13.12 2.64
C SER A 425 -12.23 -13.09 2.48
N PRO A 426 -12.90 -14.26 2.45
CA PRO A 426 -14.36 -14.32 2.44
C PRO A 426 -15.00 -13.63 3.65
N ILE A 427 -14.26 -13.51 4.76
CA ILE A 427 -14.73 -12.79 5.94
C ILE A 427 -14.71 -11.28 5.70
N MET A 428 -13.64 -10.73 5.11
CA MET A 428 -13.54 -9.29 4.87
C MET A 428 -14.55 -8.84 3.81
N ASP A 429 -14.61 -9.54 2.67
CA ASP A 429 -15.56 -9.23 1.60
C ASP A 429 -17.00 -9.40 2.09
N GLY A 430 -17.32 -10.52 2.75
CA GLY A 430 -18.66 -10.74 3.31
C GLY A 430 -19.04 -9.68 4.36
N PHE A 431 -18.08 -9.21 5.17
CA PHE A 431 -18.37 -8.16 6.17
C PHE A 431 -18.65 -6.81 5.50
N LEU A 432 -17.94 -6.47 4.42
CA LEU A 432 -18.26 -5.28 3.62
C LEU A 432 -19.61 -5.41 2.94
N ASP A 433 -19.91 -6.58 2.34
CA ASP A 433 -21.21 -6.88 1.74
C ASP A 433 -22.35 -6.71 2.75
N LEU A 434 -22.17 -7.14 4.01
CA LEU A 434 -23.13 -6.93 5.09
C LEU A 434 -23.41 -5.44 5.36
N LEU A 435 -22.36 -4.61 5.36
CA LEU A 435 -22.50 -3.16 5.56
C LEU A 435 -23.18 -2.49 4.36
N GLU A 436 -22.85 -2.88 3.13
CA GLU A 436 -23.49 -2.38 1.91
C GLU A 436 -24.97 -2.80 1.84
N LEU A 437 -25.28 -4.02 2.27
CA LEU A 437 -26.63 -4.57 2.26
C LEU A 437 -27.58 -3.77 3.15
N ALA A 438 -27.10 -3.18 4.25
CA ALA A 438 -27.89 -2.30 5.11
C ALA A 438 -28.38 -1.02 4.39
N GLY A 439 -27.65 -0.56 3.37
CA GLY A 439 -28.05 0.57 2.50
C GLY A 439 -28.80 0.16 1.24
N SER A 440 -28.99 -1.14 1.01
CA SER A 440 -29.60 -1.69 -0.20
C SER A 440 -31.14 -1.80 -0.11
N ARG A 441 -31.78 -2.38 -1.13
CA ARG A 441 -33.21 -2.71 -1.10
C ARG A 441 -33.47 -4.15 -0.63
N PHE A 442 -32.44 -4.85 -0.15
CA PHE A 442 -32.49 -6.27 0.17
C PHE A 442 -32.97 -7.13 -1.00
N GLU A 443 -32.41 -6.89 -2.19
CA GLU A 443 -32.63 -7.75 -3.35
C GLU A 443 -32.25 -9.20 -3.05
N VAL A 444 -33.00 -10.14 -3.62
CA VAL A 444 -32.73 -11.58 -3.48
C VAL A 444 -31.29 -11.95 -3.79
N SER A 445 -30.70 -11.39 -4.85
CA SER A 445 -29.32 -11.69 -5.22
C SER A 445 -28.32 -11.31 -4.12
N SER A 446 -28.48 -10.13 -3.52
CA SER A 446 -27.54 -9.60 -2.54
C SER A 446 -27.65 -10.31 -1.20
N VAL A 447 -28.88 -10.58 -0.74
CA VAL A 447 -29.13 -11.33 0.50
C VAL A 447 -28.65 -12.77 0.38
N LEU A 448 -28.92 -13.43 -0.74
CA LEU A 448 -28.46 -14.81 -0.94
C LEU A 448 -26.95 -14.89 -1.18
N ALA A 449 -26.34 -13.88 -1.82
CA ALA A 449 -24.88 -13.84 -2.00
C ALA A 449 -24.16 -13.81 -0.66
N LEU A 450 -24.58 -12.95 0.27
CA LEU A 450 -24.01 -12.90 1.62
C LEU A 450 -24.20 -14.22 2.39
N LEU A 451 -25.37 -14.85 2.25
CA LEU A 451 -25.64 -16.14 2.89
C LEU A 451 -24.81 -17.28 2.30
N ASP A 452 -24.44 -17.20 1.02
CA ASP A 452 -23.65 -18.23 0.33
C ASP A 452 -22.15 -18.16 0.67
N THR A 453 -21.70 -17.05 1.27
CA THR A 453 -20.33 -16.89 1.77
C THR A 453 -20.04 -17.95 2.86
N PRO A 454 -19.01 -18.82 2.71
CA PRO A 454 -18.82 -19.97 3.59
C PRO A 454 -18.79 -19.67 5.10
N PRO A 455 -18.13 -18.61 5.59
CA PRO A 455 -18.14 -18.26 7.02
C PRO A 455 -19.52 -17.87 7.55
N VAL A 456 -20.37 -17.28 6.71
CA VAL A 456 -21.75 -16.90 7.05
C VAL A 456 -22.64 -18.13 7.02
N ARG A 457 -22.57 -18.90 5.94
CA ARG A 457 -23.35 -20.14 5.78
C ARG A 457 -23.11 -21.11 6.93
N LYS A 458 -21.85 -21.28 7.32
CA LYS A 458 -21.44 -22.10 8.47
C LYS A 458 -22.01 -21.58 9.79
N LYS A 459 -21.98 -20.25 10.01
CA LYS A 459 -22.52 -19.61 11.20
C LYS A 459 -24.00 -19.94 11.44
N PHE A 460 -24.79 -19.99 10.37
CA PHE A 460 -26.21 -20.35 10.42
C PHE A 460 -26.47 -21.85 10.25
N GLY A 461 -25.41 -22.67 10.19
CA GLY A 461 -25.48 -24.13 10.09
C GLY A 461 -26.11 -24.63 8.79
N LEU A 462 -26.04 -23.87 7.70
CA LEU A 462 -26.62 -24.23 6.41
C LEU A 462 -25.63 -25.02 5.56
N THR A 463 -26.15 -25.97 4.79
CA THR A 463 -25.38 -26.78 3.83
C THR A 463 -25.59 -26.27 2.39
N ASP A 464 -24.80 -26.78 1.43
CA ASP A 464 -25.02 -26.47 0.01
C ASP A 464 -26.40 -26.95 -0.50
N GLU A 465 -26.90 -28.08 0.04
CA GLU A 465 -28.24 -28.59 -0.27
C GLU A 465 -29.34 -27.67 0.26
N ASP A 466 -29.16 -27.16 1.48
CA ASP A 466 -30.07 -26.17 2.07
C ASP A 466 -30.16 -24.91 1.21
N MET A 467 -29.04 -24.44 0.67
CA MET A 467 -28.99 -23.25 -0.18
C MET A 467 -29.80 -23.44 -1.47
N GLU A 468 -29.77 -24.63 -2.06
CA GLU A 468 -30.58 -24.93 -3.23
C GLU A 468 -32.07 -24.94 -2.91
N GLN A 469 -32.45 -25.50 -1.76
CA GLN A 469 -33.84 -25.49 -1.29
C GLN A 469 -34.33 -24.05 -1.02
N ILE A 470 -33.50 -23.21 -0.40
CA ILE A 470 -33.80 -21.79 -0.15
C ILE A 470 -34.03 -21.06 -1.49
N ARG A 471 -33.19 -21.30 -2.51
CA ARG A 471 -33.36 -20.71 -3.85
C ARG A 471 -34.70 -21.12 -4.48
N GLN A 472 -35.09 -22.39 -4.33
CA GLN A 472 -36.39 -22.88 -4.82
C GLN A 472 -37.55 -22.19 -4.10
N TRP A 473 -37.50 -22.07 -2.78
CA TRP A 473 -38.52 -21.37 -1.98
C TRP A 473 -38.65 -19.90 -2.35
N VAL A 474 -37.53 -19.20 -2.49
CA VAL A 474 -37.51 -17.78 -2.89
C VAL A 474 -38.16 -17.59 -4.26
N SER A 475 -37.86 -18.48 -5.21
CA SER A 475 -38.48 -18.49 -6.53
C SER A 475 -39.99 -18.81 -6.48
N GLY A 476 -40.36 -19.89 -5.76
CA GLY A 476 -41.74 -20.37 -5.64
C GLY A 476 -42.66 -19.40 -4.89
N THR A 477 -42.15 -18.71 -3.88
CA THR A 477 -42.88 -17.67 -3.15
C THR A 477 -42.84 -16.29 -3.82
N ARG A 478 -42.04 -16.16 -4.88
CA ARG A 478 -41.84 -14.93 -5.67
C ARG A 478 -41.31 -13.75 -4.84
N ILE A 479 -40.45 -14.02 -3.87
CA ILE A 479 -39.73 -12.95 -3.16
C ILE A 479 -38.85 -12.22 -4.19
N ARG A 480 -38.78 -10.89 -4.11
CA ARG A 480 -37.96 -10.07 -5.01
C ARG A 480 -37.04 -9.14 -4.25
N TRP A 481 -37.59 -8.32 -3.36
CA TRP A 481 -36.83 -7.34 -2.58
C TRP A 481 -37.71 -6.73 -1.47
N GLY A 482 -37.05 -6.10 -0.51
CA GLY A 482 -37.65 -5.36 0.58
C GLY A 482 -38.00 -6.24 1.76
N VAL A 483 -37.77 -5.70 2.96
CA VAL A 483 -38.04 -6.38 4.24
C VAL A 483 -39.54 -6.66 4.36
N ASP A 484 -40.35 -5.60 4.31
CA ASP A 484 -41.80 -5.63 4.43
C ASP A 484 -42.47 -4.42 3.74
N ALA A 485 -43.76 -4.22 3.98
CA ALA A 485 -44.51 -3.08 3.46
C ALA A 485 -44.09 -1.73 4.07
N GLU A 486 -43.68 -1.71 5.33
CA GLU A 486 -43.29 -0.48 6.04
C GLU A 486 -41.95 0.04 5.49
N PHE A 487 -40.98 -0.85 5.29
CA PHE A 487 -39.72 -0.55 4.64
C PHE A 487 -39.92 0.12 3.27
N ARG A 488 -40.88 -0.35 2.47
CA ARG A 488 -41.20 0.26 1.17
C ARG A 488 -41.76 1.68 1.30
N LEU A 489 -42.63 1.92 2.29
CA LEU A 489 -43.15 3.26 2.58
C LEU A 489 -42.03 4.21 3.01
N GLN A 490 -41.11 3.75 3.86
CA GLN A 490 -39.94 4.53 4.29
C GLN A 490 -39.01 4.87 3.11
N ALA A 491 -38.90 3.96 2.14
CA ALA A 491 -38.17 4.19 0.88
C ALA A 491 -38.94 5.08 -0.14
N GLY A 492 -40.08 5.65 0.24
CA GLY A 492 -40.89 6.52 -0.64
C GLY A 492 -41.68 5.78 -1.72
N LEU A 493 -41.90 4.47 -1.55
CA LEU A 493 -42.62 3.61 -2.48
C LEU A 493 -43.98 3.16 -1.90
N PRO A 494 -44.93 2.66 -2.73
CA PRO A 494 -46.17 2.11 -2.21
C PRO A 494 -45.93 0.94 -1.24
N GLY A 495 -46.62 0.97 -0.08
CA GLY A 495 -46.54 -0.04 0.99
C GLY A 495 -47.24 -1.36 0.66
N VAL A 496 -46.93 -1.92 -0.50
CA VAL A 496 -47.49 -3.17 -1.02
C VAL A 496 -46.69 -4.33 -0.40
N PRO A 497 -47.29 -5.22 0.42
CA PRO A 497 -46.56 -6.30 1.11
C PRO A 497 -46.07 -7.41 0.18
N GLU A 498 -46.64 -7.55 -1.01
CA GLU A 498 -46.35 -8.64 -1.94
C GLU A 498 -44.89 -8.63 -2.42
N ASN A 499 -44.32 -9.82 -2.60
CA ASN A 499 -42.94 -10.03 -3.08
C ASN A 499 -41.84 -9.50 -2.13
N THR A 500 -42.17 -9.24 -0.86
CA THR A 500 -41.21 -8.91 0.22
C THR A 500 -40.72 -10.18 0.92
N TRP A 501 -39.62 -10.08 1.66
CA TRP A 501 -39.09 -11.17 2.48
C TRP A 501 -40.09 -11.60 3.57
N ALA A 502 -40.71 -10.65 4.26
CA ALA A 502 -41.72 -10.94 5.28
C ALA A 502 -42.92 -11.71 4.71
N ALA A 503 -43.45 -11.28 3.55
CA ALA A 503 -44.57 -11.97 2.91
C ALA A 503 -44.19 -13.38 2.43
N GLY A 504 -42.98 -13.56 1.87
CA GLY A 504 -42.49 -14.86 1.48
C GLY A 504 -42.32 -15.82 2.66
N LEU A 505 -41.67 -15.37 3.74
CA LEU A 505 -41.52 -16.14 4.97
C LEU A 505 -42.86 -16.54 5.59
N GLN A 506 -43.84 -15.61 5.62
CA GLN A 506 -45.19 -15.93 6.10
C GLN A 506 -45.83 -17.07 5.30
N ARG A 507 -45.67 -17.08 3.96
CA ARG A 507 -46.17 -18.16 3.11
C ARG A 507 -45.47 -19.50 3.38
N LEU A 508 -44.16 -19.47 3.61
CA LEU A 508 -43.38 -20.68 3.94
C LEU A 508 -43.79 -21.25 5.31
N PHE A 509 -43.78 -20.43 6.37
CA PHE A 509 -44.18 -20.88 7.70
C PHE A 509 -45.64 -21.34 7.77
N LEU A 510 -46.52 -20.66 7.02
CA LEU A 510 -47.91 -21.08 6.93
C LEU A 510 -48.06 -22.41 6.19
N GLY A 511 -47.30 -22.64 5.11
CA GLY A 511 -47.27 -23.93 4.40
C GLY A 511 -46.81 -25.09 5.27
N TYR A 512 -45.81 -24.84 6.13
CA TYR A 512 -45.37 -25.82 7.13
C TYR A 512 -46.46 -26.15 8.18
N ALA A 513 -47.21 -25.14 8.65
CA ALA A 513 -48.20 -25.34 9.72
C ALA A 513 -49.57 -25.83 9.20
N LEU A 514 -49.99 -25.35 8.04
CA LEU A 514 -51.31 -25.59 7.45
C LEU A 514 -51.20 -25.67 5.92
N PRO A 515 -51.10 -26.89 5.35
CA PRO A 515 -51.07 -27.07 3.90
C PRO A 515 -52.35 -26.55 3.24
N GLY A 516 -52.21 -25.61 2.30
CA GLY A 516 -53.30 -24.97 1.56
C GLY A 516 -53.83 -25.76 0.35
N LYS A 517 -53.12 -26.82 -0.03
CA LYS A 517 -53.29 -27.62 -1.26
C LYS A 517 -53.38 -26.74 -2.51
N ASP A 518 -52.54 -25.71 -2.58
CA ASP A 518 -52.50 -24.69 -3.64
C ASP A 518 -53.82 -23.92 -3.94
N GLU A 519 -54.88 -24.13 -3.15
CA GLU A 519 -56.23 -23.62 -3.45
C GLU A 519 -56.84 -22.80 -2.31
N GLN A 520 -56.37 -22.97 -1.07
CA GLN A 520 -56.98 -22.34 0.11
C GLN A 520 -56.12 -21.22 0.69
N LEU A 521 -56.67 -20.01 0.70
CA LEU A 521 -56.10 -18.88 1.43
C LEU A 521 -56.45 -18.97 2.92
N PHE A 522 -55.48 -18.66 3.77
CA PHE A 522 -55.69 -18.45 5.20
C PHE A 522 -55.37 -16.99 5.55
N HIS A 523 -56.35 -16.26 6.06
CA HIS A 523 -56.25 -14.81 6.31
C HIS A 523 -55.68 -13.99 5.12
N GLY A 524 -56.00 -14.40 3.89
CA GLY A 524 -55.54 -13.74 2.67
C GLY A 524 -54.12 -14.13 2.21
N ILE A 525 -53.47 -15.08 2.90
CA ILE A 525 -52.14 -15.60 2.56
C ILE A 525 -52.29 -16.99 1.94
N LEU A 526 -51.62 -17.23 0.81
CA LEU A 526 -51.55 -18.55 0.18
C LEU A 526 -50.35 -19.33 0.74
N PRO A 527 -50.58 -20.44 1.48
CA PRO A 527 -49.51 -21.29 2.00
C PRO A 527 -48.63 -21.84 0.87
N TYR A 528 -47.36 -22.16 1.18
CA TYR A 528 -46.44 -22.83 0.25
C TYR A 528 -46.14 -24.25 0.76
N ASP A 529 -46.82 -25.24 0.18
CA ASP A 529 -47.05 -26.55 0.82
C ASP A 529 -45.88 -27.53 0.80
N THR A 530 -44.75 -27.16 0.20
CA THR A 530 -43.60 -28.06 -0.02
C THR A 530 -42.61 -28.10 1.14
N ILE A 531 -43.05 -27.97 2.39
CA ILE A 531 -42.15 -27.92 3.56
C ILE A 531 -42.49 -29.04 4.55
N GLU A 532 -41.68 -30.10 4.57
CA GLU A 532 -41.83 -31.23 5.49
C GLU A 532 -40.50 -31.65 6.15
N GLY A 533 -40.58 -32.12 7.40
CA GLY A 533 -39.45 -32.79 8.07
C GLY A 533 -38.21 -31.91 8.25
N LEU A 534 -37.09 -32.31 7.64
CA LEU A 534 -35.78 -31.64 7.75
C LEU A 534 -35.81 -30.22 7.15
N GLU A 535 -36.65 -29.97 6.15
CA GLU A 535 -36.84 -28.67 5.52
C GLU A 535 -37.33 -27.60 6.50
N ALA A 536 -38.06 -27.98 7.55
CA ALA A 536 -38.49 -27.05 8.59
C ALA A 536 -37.31 -26.47 9.39
N GLN A 537 -36.23 -27.24 9.56
CA GLN A 537 -35.01 -26.75 10.23
C GLN A 537 -34.30 -25.72 9.35
N THR A 538 -34.21 -25.99 8.05
CA THR A 538 -33.65 -25.08 7.05
C THR A 538 -34.43 -23.77 6.99
N LEU A 539 -35.77 -23.83 7.01
CA LEU A 539 -36.63 -22.65 7.10
C LEU A 539 -36.38 -21.84 8.39
N GLY A 540 -36.21 -22.53 9.52
CA GLY A 540 -35.87 -21.89 10.80
C GLY A 540 -34.54 -21.14 10.74
N ARG A 541 -33.49 -21.76 10.20
CA ARG A 541 -32.16 -21.16 10.02
C ARG A 541 -32.19 -19.96 9.07
N LEU A 542 -32.92 -20.07 7.95
CA LEU A 542 -33.14 -18.95 7.03
C LEU A 542 -33.84 -17.78 7.74
N ALA A 543 -34.87 -18.07 8.54
CA ALA A 543 -35.60 -17.03 9.28
C ALA A 543 -34.71 -16.37 10.35
N GLU A 544 -33.86 -17.13 11.05
CA GLU A 544 -32.89 -16.60 12.00
C GLU A 544 -31.89 -15.65 11.32
N TYR A 545 -31.32 -16.08 10.17
CA TYR A 545 -30.45 -15.24 9.36
C TYR A 545 -31.12 -13.93 8.92
N LEU A 546 -32.32 -14.02 8.32
CA LEU A 546 -33.05 -12.85 7.84
C LEU A 546 -33.45 -11.92 8.99
N HIS A 547 -33.84 -12.46 10.14
CA HIS A 547 -34.17 -11.68 11.32
C HIS A 547 -32.96 -10.90 11.84
N GLY A 548 -31.82 -11.58 12.02
CA GLY A 548 -30.57 -10.93 12.41
C GLY A 548 -30.18 -9.85 11.40
N LEU A 549 -30.30 -10.14 10.09
CA LEU A 549 -29.91 -9.23 9.02
C LEU A 549 -30.74 -7.94 9.04
N PHE A 550 -32.07 -8.06 9.12
CA PHE A 550 -32.95 -6.89 9.13
C PHE A 550 -32.85 -6.09 10.43
N ALA A 551 -32.67 -6.76 11.57
CA ALA A 551 -32.40 -6.09 12.83
C ALA A 551 -31.08 -5.30 12.77
N SER A 552 -30.03 -5.91 12.20
CA SER A 552 -28.72 -5.31 11.99
C SER A 552 -28.77 -4.08 11.09
N ALA A 553 -29.54 -4.14 10.00
CA ALA A 553 -29.73 -2.99 9.12
C ALA A 553 -30.41 -1.80 9.83
N ALA A 554 -31.43 -2.07 10.65
CA ALA A 554 -32.08 -1.04 11.46
C ALA A 554 -31.12 -0.41 12.48
N VAL A 555 -30.20 -1.20 13.04
CA VAL A 555 -29.11 -0.69 13.88
C VAL A 555 -28.18 0.18 13.04
N LEU A 556 -27.62 -0.33 11.94
CA LEU A 556 -26.68 0.40 11.07
C LEU A 556 -27.24 1.72 10.52
N GLY A 557 -28.55 1.86 10.35
CA GLY A 557 -29.19 3.10 9.89
C GLY A 557 -29.22 4.26 10.92
N GLN A 558 -28.81 4.05 12.17
CA GLN A 558 -28.83 5.08 13.20
C GLN A 558 -27.47 5.77 13.37
N SER A 559 -27.47 7.09 13.51
CA SER A 559 -26.27 7.86 13.86
C SER A 559 -25.84 7.56 15.29
N ARG A 560 -24.53 7.39 15.51
CA ARG A 560 -23.91 7.02 16.79
C ARG A 560 -22.57 7.70 16.97
N GLU A 561 -22.13 7.75 18.22
CA GLU A 561 -20.78 8.18 18.55
C GLU A 561 -19.73 7.15 18.07
N PRO A 562 -18.50 7.57 17.69
CA PRO A 562 -17.46 6.66 17.20
C PRO A 562 -17.20 5.44 18.10
N VAL A 563 -17.17 5.65 19.42
CA VAL A 563 -16.92 4.58 20.41
C VAL A 563 -18.03 3.51 20.40
N GLU A 564 -19.25 3.89 20.06
CA GLU A 564 -20.39 2.96 19.99
C GLU A 564 -20.32 2.11 18.72
N TRP A 565 -19.78 2.65 17.63
CA TRP A 565 -19.62 1.91 16.36
C TRP A 565 -18.71 0.69 16.51
N THR A 566 -17.64 0.79 17.29
CA THR A 566 -16.73 -0.34 17.55
C THR A 566 -17.48 -1.52 18.17
N ALA A 567 -18.38 -1.26 19.12
CA ALA A 567 -19.20 -2.30 19.76
C ALA A 567 -20.22 -2.89 18.78
N VAL A 568 -20.91 -2.05 18.01
CA VAL A 568 -21.91 -2.47 17.01
C VAL A 568 -21.27 -3.36 15.95
N LEU A 569 -20.19 -2.89 15.31
CA LEU A 569 -19.51 -3.61 14.24
C LEU A 569 -18.89 -4.92 14.74
N THR A 570 -18.37 -4.94 15.97
CA THR A 570 -17.85 -6.18 16.58
C THR A 570 -18.97 -7.19 16.84
N SER A 571 -20.15 -6.72 17.27
CA SER A 571 -21.33 -7.56 17.46
C SER A 571 -21.79 -8.18 16.15
N LEU A 572 -21.86 -7.38 15.08
CA LEU A 572 -22.22 -7.86 13.74
C LEU A 572 -21.25 -8.92 13.23
N LEU A 573 -19.93 -8.69 13.40
CA LEU A 573 -18.94 -9.68 13.02
C LEU A 573 -19.15 -11.01 13.76
N HIS A 574 -19.50 -10.96 15.05
CA HIS A 574 -19.77 -12.16 15.84
C HIS A 574 -21.10 -12.84 15.48
N GLU A 575 -22.12 -12.07 15.12
CA GLU A 575 -23.45 -12.55 14.77
C GLU A 575 -23.49 -13.27 13.42
N PHE A 576 -22.76 -12.77 12.42
CA PHE A 576 -22.83 -13.30 11.05
C PHE A 576 -21.68 -14.21 10.64
N PHE A 577 -20.51 -14.14 11.30
CA PHE A 577 -19.33 -14.85 10.81
C PHE A 577 -18.82 -15.88 11.82
N GLU A 578 -18.51 -17.08 11.32
CA GLU A 578 -17.80 -18.12 12.06
C GLU A 578 -16.51 -18.50 11.33
N GLY A 579 -15.37 -18.27 11.97
CA GLY A 579 -14.05 -18.63 11.43
C GLY A 579 -13.74 -20.12 11.55
N ASP A 580 -12.83 -20.59 10.71
CA ASP A 580 -12.14 -21.88 10.80
C ASP A 580 -10.62 -21.67 10.96
N GLU A 581 -9.83 -22.74 10.93
CA GLU A 581 -8.37 -22.64 11.15
C GLU A 581 -7.66 -21.74 10.12
N GLU A 582 -8.19 -21.65 8.89
CA GLU A 582 -7.62 -20.84 7.81
C GLU A 582 -8.05 -19.38 7.91
N THR A 583 -9.33 -19.13 8.21
CA THR A 583 -9.95 -17.80 8.22
C THR A 583 -9.87 -17.09 9.58
N GLN A 584 -9.40 -17.76 10.64
CA GLN A 584 -9.23 -17.16 11.97
C GLN A 584 -8.31 -15.94 11.96
N ARG A 585 -7.26 -15.96 11.13
CA ARG A 585 -6.34 -14.82 10.97
C ARG A 585 -7.05 -13.60 10.41
N ASP A 586 -7.92 -13.80 9.43
CA ASP A 586 -8.67 -12.73 8.80
C ASP A 586 -9.72 -12.14 9.75
N LEU A 587 -10.42 -13.00 10.49
CA LEU A 587 -11.36 -12.58 11.52
C LEU A 587 -10.65 -11.73 12.59
N GLN A 588 -9.43 -12.12 12.98
CA GLN A 588 -8.61 -11.32 13.89
C GLN A 588 -8.16 -10.00 13.26
N ALA A 589 -7.83 -9.97 11.98
CA ALA A 589 -7.48 -8.75 11.26
C ALA A 589 -8.65 -7.75 11.23
N VAL A 590 -9.87 -8.21 10.92
CA VAL A 590 -11.09 -7.36 10.96
C VAL A 590 -11.30 -6.83 12.37
N ARG A 591 -11.20 -7.67 13.42
CA ARG A 591 -11.32 -7.21 14.81
C ARG A 591 -10.30 -6.15 15.18
N GLN A 592 -9.05 -6.31 14.75
CA GLN A 592 -8.00 -5.31 15.01
C GLN A 592 -8.31 -3.99 14.30
N SER A 593 -8.80 -4.02 13.07
CA SER A 593 -9.25 -2.82 12.35
C SER A 593 -10.41 -2.13 13.05
N LEU A 594 -11.41 -2.89 13.52
CA LEU A 594 -12.55 -2.35 14.26
C LEU A 594 -12.13 -1.72 15.59
N GLN A 595 -11.12 -2.26 16.27
CA GLN A 595 -10.57 -1.68 17.50
C GLN A 595 -9.78 -0.37 17.28
N ARG A 596 -9.42 -0.05 16.03
CA ARG A 596 -8.73 1.20 15.68
C ARG A 596 -9.69 2.33 15.32
N LEU A 597 -10.97 2.03 15.06
CA LEU A 597 -12.05 3.03 14.98
C LEU A 597 -12.25 3.67 16.35
#